data_AF-A0A5C8EFH4-F1
#
_entry.id   AF-A0A5C8EFH4-F1
#
_cell.length_a   1.000
_cell.length_b   1.000
_cell.length_c   1.000
_cell.angle_alpha   90.00
_cell.angle_beta   90.00
_cell.angle_gamma   90.00
#
_symmetry.space_group_name_H-M   'P 1'
#
loop_
_entity.id
_entity.type
_entity.pdbx_description
1 polymer ?
#
loop_
_entity_poly.entity_id
_entity_poly.type
_entity_poly.pdbx_seq_one_letter_code
_entity_poly.pdbx_strand_id
1 'polypeptide(L)'
;MKRMTLIIAFIFIAISTFYQGNKGYAFDFEGMYLAPKISYYPENPVGKIWNHYLGAGVAAGFDLFRLKTVYPIPLRVEFEYMGRALATNADATIHSVMFGAYYDLHLFYVRASELDTLSTKKVYTTKRPFMSIYIGMHLGAKIGYNVTDKGDIGLIQTNSGVSRTTILFGAGLGFAWHIYSWFTLDLGYRVVLGPGFKMANEVLLSFRFTKP
;
A
#
# COMPACT_ATOMS: atom_id res chain seq x y z
N MET A 1 -9.91 -2.14 22.52
CA MET A 1 -10.07 -3.38 21.72
C MET A 1 -11.39 -3.44 20.99
N LYS A 2 -12.57 -3.44 21.66
CA LYS A 2 -13.90 -3.54 21.00
C LYS A 2 -14.15 -2.56 19.84
N ARG A 3 -13.74 -1.29 19.95
CA ARG A 3 -13.90 -0.28 18.87
C ARG A 3 -13.03 -0.55 17.64
N MET A 4 -11.83 -1.09 17.83
CA MET A 4 -10.88 -1.38 16.75
C MET A 4 -11.31 -2.62 15.96
N THR A 5 -11.80 -3.64 16.67
CA THR A 5 -12.43 -4.83 16.05
C THR A 5 -13.65 -4.45 15.22
N LEU A 6 -14.43 -3.45 15.67
CA LEU A 6 -15.63 -2.99 14.97
C LEU A 6 -15.30 -2.22 13.68
N ILE A 7 -14.25 -1.40 13.70
CA ILE A 7 -13.74 -0.70 12.50
C ILE A 7 -13.18 -1.71 11.50
N ILE A 8 -12.36 -2.67 11.95
CA ILE A 8 -11.80 -3.72 11.09
C ILE A 8 -12.93 -4.58 10.50
N ALA A 9 -13.92 -4.96 11.31
CA ALA A 9 -15.08 -5.71 10.84
C ALA A 9 -15.92 -4.91 9.85
N PHE A 10 -16.13 -3.61 10.08
CA PHE A 10 -16.86 -2.75 9.13
C PHE A 10 -16.11 -2.60 7.80
N ILE A 11 -14.80 -2.39 7.84
CA ILE A 11 -13.94 -2.35 6.65
C ILE A 11 -14.00 -3.68 5.92
N PHE A 12 -13.88 -4.80 6.64
CA PHE A 12 -13.94 -6.14 6.05
C PHE A 12 -15.31 -6.43 5.42
N ILE A 13 -16.41 -6.07 6.09
CA ILE A 13 -17.77 -6.22 5.57
C ILE A 13 -17.96 -5.33 4.34
N ALA A 14 -17.59 -4.05 4.40
CA ALA A 14 -17.69 -3.14 3.27
C ALA A 14 -16.91 -3.69 2.07
N ILE A 15 -15.65 -4.05 2.26
CA ILE A 15 -14.80 -4.66 1.22
C ILE A 15 -15.42 -5.95 0.69
N SER A 16 -15.96 -6.82 1.56
CA SER A 16 -16.59 -8.08 1.15
C SER A 16 -17.87 -7.85 0.34
N THR A 17 -18.69 -6.88 0.73
CA THR A 17 -19.91 -6.48 0.01
C THR A 17 -19.57 -5.85 -1.35
N PHE A 18 -18.52 -5.03 -1.42
CA PHE A 18 -18.00 -4.52 -2.70
C PHE A 18 -17.39 -5.64 -3.56
N TYR A 19 -16.72 -6.63 -2.95
CA TYR A 19 -16.10 -7.76 -3.64
C TYR A 19 -17.12 -8.73 -4.24
N GLN A 20 -18.28 -8.92 -3.59
CA GLN A 20 -19.33 -9.81 -4.07
C GLN A 20 -20.11 -9.27 -5.27
N GLY A 21 -19.93 -8.00 -5.65
CA GLY A 21 -20.50 -7.42 -6.87
C GLY A 21 -22.01 -7.20 -6.77
N ASN A 22 -22.42 -5.94 -6.70
CA ASN A 22 -23.82 -5.58 -6.63
C ASN A 22 -24.41 -5.60 -8.06
N LYS A 23 -25.27 -6.57 -8.39
CA LYS A 23 -25.92 -6.70 -9.72
C LYS A 23 -26.77 -5.48 -10.14
N GLY A 24 -27.04 -4.55 -9.22
CA GLY A 24 -27.84 -3.34 -9.47
C GLY A 24 -27.06 -2.13 -9.98
N TYR A 25 -25.73 -2.16 -9.96
CA TYR A 25 -24.89 -1.10 -10.53
C TYR A 25 -23.94 -1.72 -11.55
N ALA A 26 -23.96 -1.22 -12.79
CA ALA A 26 -23.14 -1.69 -13.92
C ALA A 26 -21.63 -1.35 -13.78
N PHE A 27 -21.09 -1.43 -12.55
CA PHE A 27 -19.65 -1.38 -12.33
C PHE A 27 -19.12 -2.80 -12.38
N ASP A 28 -18.49 -3.12 -13.50
CA ASP A 28 -17.65 -4.31 -13.60
C ASP A 28 -16.43 -4.09 -12.68
N PHE A 29 -16.32 -4.87 -11.61
CA PHE A 29 -15.24 -4.74 -10.61
C PHE A 29 -13.91 -5.36 -11.11
N GLU A 30 -13.77 -5.54 -12.43
CA GLU A 30 -12.51 -5.84 -13.11
C GLU A 30 -11.45 -4.77 -12.70
N GLY A 31 -10.52 -5.14 -11.81
CA GLY A 31 -9.53 -4.19 -11.27
C GLY A 31 -9.40 -4.17 -9.75
N MET A 32 -10.39 -4.70 -9.02
CA MET A 32 -10.32 -4.72 -7.57
C MET A 32 -9.34 -5.81 -7.06
N TYR A 33 -8.49 -5.46 -6.09
CA TYR A 33 -7.52 -6.38 -5.53
C TYR A 33 -7.38 -6.26 -4.01
N LEU A 34 -6.90 -7.35 -3.41
CA LEU A 34 -6.41 -7.39 -2.04
C LEU A 34 -4.90 -7.62 -2.05
N ALA A 35 -4.20 -6.96 -1.13
CA ALA A 35 -2.75 -6.97 -1.08
C ALA A 35 -2.27 -7.13 0.36
N PRO A 36 -1.98 -8.36 0.82
CA PRO A 36 -1.16 -8.55 2.00
C PRO A 36 0.21 -7.90 1.80
N LYS A 37 0.71 -7.24 2.84
CA LYS A 37 1.96 -6.48 2.80
C LYS A 37 2.84 -6.77 4.00
N ILE A 38 4.14 -6.70 3.76
CA ILE A 38 5.19 -6.71 4.78
C ILE A 38 5.92 -5.38 4.66
N SER A 39 6.23 -4.76 5.80
CA SER A 39 6.91 -3.46 5.86
C SER A 39 8.13 -3.51 6.76
N TYR A 40 9.17 -2.80 6.34
CA TYR A 40 10.28 -2.37 7.18
C TYR A 40 10.27 -0.84 7.24
N TYR A 41 10.13 -0.30 8.45
CA TYR A 41 9.83 1.11 8.70
C TYR A 41 10.83 1.70 9.71
N PRO A 42 11.99 2.20 9.26
CA PRO A 42 12.84 3.07 10.06
C PRO A 42 12.20 4.46 10.25
N GLU A 43 11.92 4.83 11.50
CA GLU A 43 11.36 6.13 11.90
C GLU A 43 12.41 6.94 12.68
N ASN A 44 12.58 8.22 12.34
CA ASN A 44 13.42 9.15 13.10
C ASN A 44 12.54 10.16 13.86
N PRO A 45 12.18 9.90 15.13
CA PRO A 45 11.24 10.74 15.87
C PRO A 45 11.84 12.09 16.35
N VAL A 46 13.17 12.18 16.54
CA VAL A 46 13.85 13.35 17.17
C VAL A 46 15.20 13.71 16.51
N GLY A 47 15.46 13.24 15.30
CA GLY A 47 16.67 13.55 14.52
C GLY A 47 17.95 12.80 14.93
N LYS A 48 17.98 12.14 16.09
CA LYS A 48 19.20 11.56 16.67
C LYS A 48 19.31 10.04 16.61
N ILE A 49 18.18 9.33 16.58
CA ILE A 49 18.10 7.86 16.65
C ILE A 49 17.03 7.39 15.69
N TRP A 50 17.33 6.33 14.94
CA TRP A 50 16.38 5.65 14.07
C TRP A 50 15.80 4.42 14.78
N ASN A 51 14.50 4.46 15.05
CA ASN A 51 13.77 3.32 15.57
C ASN A 51 13.37 2.42 14.39
N HIS A 52 13.72 1.14 14.44
CA HIS A 52 13.44 0.20 13.36
C HIS A 52 12.21 -0.63 13.68
N TYR A 53 11.20 -0.56 12.83
CA TYR A 53 9.98 -1.33 12.96
C TYR A 53 9.85 -2.35 11.82
N LEU A 54 9.29 -3.52 12.15
CA LEU A 54 8.85 -4.53 11.19
C LEU A 54 7.35 -4.71 11.33
N GLY A 55 6.65 -4.87 10.21
CA GLY A 55 5.21 -4.94 10.23
C GLY A 55 4.59 -5.71 9.11
N ALA A 56 3.31 -5.96 9.28
CA ALA A 56 2.47 -6.60 8.30
C ALA A 56 1.11 -5.91 8.24
N GLY A 57 0.47 -6.00 7.09
CA GLY A 57 -0.74 -5.26 6.81
C GLY A 57 -1.48 -5.83 5.63
N VAL A 58 -2.57 -5.15 5.30
CA VAL A 58 -3.39 -5.49 4.15
C VAL A 58 -3.84 -4.19 3.51
N ALA A 59 -3.95 -4.22 2.19
CA ALA A 59 -4.57 -3.16 1.43
C ALA A 59 -5.66 -3.70 0.51
N ALA A 60 -6.68 -2.88 0.29
CA ALA A 60 -7.68 -3.08 -0.73
C ALA A 60 -7.56 -1.94 -1.73
N GLY A 61 -7.50 -2.27 -3.01
CA GLY A 61 -7.32 -1.26 -4.04
C GLY A 61 -8.06 -1.58 -5.32
N PHE A 62 -7.99 -0.61 -6.22
CA PHE A 62 -8.63 -0.67 -7.53
C PHE A 62 -7.65 -0.18 -8.59
N ASP A 63 -7.44 -1.00 -9.60
CA ASP A 63 -6.60 -0.72 -10.76
C ASP A 63 -7.48 -0.20 -11.91
N LEU A 64 -7.42 1.11 -12.19
CA LEU A 64 -8.23 1.73 -13.24
C LEU A 64 -7.77 1.32 -14.63
N PHE A 65 -6.56 0.76 -14.78
CA PHE A 65 -6.06 0.26 -16.06
C PHE A 65 -6.90 -0.93 -16.56
N ARG A 66 -7.49 -1.69 -15.64
CA ARG A 66 -8.30 -2.86 -15.97
C ARG A 66 -9.71 -2.54 -16.46
N LEU A 67 -10.17 -1.31 -16.27
CA LEU A 67 -11.35 -0.81 -16.97
C LEU A 67 -10.96 -0.73 -18.45
N LYS A 68 -11.29 -1.77 -19.24
CA LYS A 68 -11.00 -1.93 -20.68
C LYS A 68 -11.74 -0.88 -21.54
N THR A 69 -11.61 0.39 -21.17
CA THR A 69 -12.16 1.56 -21.84
C THR A 69 -11.27 1.96 -23.00
N VAL A 70 -11.76 2.89 -23.84
CA VAL A 70 -11.05 3.35 -25.04
C VAL A 70 -9.66 3.93 -24.74
N TYR A 71 -9.44 4.40 -23.50
CA TYR A 71 -8.19 4.93 -22.99
C TYR A 71 -7.85 4.31 -21.63
N PRO A 72 -6.92 3.34 -21.56
CA PRO A 72 -6.50 2.76 -20.29
C PRO A 72 -5.90 3.84 -19.41
N ILE A 73 -6.40 3.95 -18.19
CA ILE A 73 -5.94 4.93 -17.21
C ILE A 73 -4.92 4.20 -16.33
N PRO A 74 -3.61 4.49 -16.44
CA PRO A 74 -2.56 3.85 -15.63
C PRO A 74 -2.55 4.43 -14.20
N LEU A 75 -3.71 4.43 -13.55
CA LEU A 75 -3.90 4.93 -12.20
C LEU A 75 -4.41 3.78 -11.33
N ARG A 76 -3.83 3.67 -10.14
CA ARG A 76 -4.24 2.73 -9.12
C ARG A 76 -4.51 3.47 -7.84
N VAL A 77 -5.61 3.15 -7.17
CA VAL A 77 -5.92 3.66 -5.84
C VAL A 77 -5.95 2.53 -4.83
N GLU A 78 -5.63 2.84 -3.58
CA GLU A 78 -5.49 1.84 -2.54
C GLU A 78 -5.80 2.42 -1.16
N PHE A 79 -6.47 1.63 -0.33
CA PHE A 79 -6.60 1.87 1.10
C PHE A 79 -5.85 0.78 1.86
N GLU A 80 -4.92 1.17 2.72
CA GLU A 80 -3.99 0.31 3.43
C GLU A 80 -4.18 0.45 4.94
N TYR A 81 -4.08 -0.68 5.63
CA TYR A 81 -3.85 -0.75 7.07
C TYR A 81 -2.55 -1.51 7.34
N MET A 82 -1.71 -0.98 8.22
CA MET A 82 -0.43 -1.58 8.61
C MET A 82 -0.26 -1.55 10.12
N GLY A 83 0.08 -2.72 10.70
CA GLY A 83 0.55 -2.84 12.08
C GLY A 83 2.05 -3.13 12.07
N ARG A 84 2.81 -2.44 12.92
CA ARG A 84 4.27 -2.58 13.01
C ARG A 84 4.69 -2.70 14.46
N ALA A 85 5.64 -3.58 14.74
CA ALA A 85 6.26 -3.74 16.05
C ALA A 85 7.71 -3.26 15.99
N LEU A 86 8.22 -2.69 17.09
CA LEU A 86 9.62 -2.31 17.19
C LEU A 86 10.46 -3.59 17.17
N ALA A 87 11.51 -3.63 16.33
CA ALA A 87 12.32 -4.84 16.12
C ALA A 87 12.97 -5.37 17.42
N THR A 88 13.21 -4.49 18.38
CA THR A 88 13.85 -4.80 19.67
C THR A 88 12.85 -4.96 20.82
N ASN A 89 11.58 -4.56 20.65
CA ASN A 89 10.54 -4.70 21.67
C ASN A 89 9.16 -4.83 21.02
N ALA A 90 8.60 -6.04 21.03
CA ALA A 90 7.31 -6.32 20.41
C ALA A 90 6.12 -5.62 21.08
N ASP A 91 6.27 -5.16 22.33
CA ASP A 91 5.21 -4.45 23.06
C ASP A 91 5.06 -2.99 22.58
N ALA A 92 6.08 -2.45 21.91
CA ALA A 92 6.04 -1.15 21.27
C ALA A 92 5.48 -1.28 19.85
N THR A 93 4.21 -0.91 19.66
CA THR A 93 3.49 -1.09 18.39
C THR A 93 2.98 0.21 17.80
N ILE A 94 3.00 0.28 16.46
CA ILE A 94 2.48 1.37 15.65
C ILE A 94 1.42 0.83 14.70
N HIS A 95 0.27 1.49 14.65
CA HIS A 95 -0.77 1.21 13.67
C HIS A 95 -1.01 2.43 12.79
N SER A 96 -1.13 2.22 11.48
CA SER A 96 -1.45 3.28 10.52
C SER A 96 -2.50 2.84 9.51
N VAL A 97 -3.30 3.81 9.06
CA VAL A 97 -4.16 3.70 7.88
C VAL A 97 -3.72 4.71 6.84
N MET A 98 -3.67 4.33 5.57
CA MET A 98 -3.22 5.21 4.48
C MET A 98 -4.06 5.00 3.23
N PHE A 99 -4.47 6.09 2.60
CA PHE A 99 -4.95 6.10 1.23
C PHE A 99 -3.77 6.41 0.30
N GLY A 100 -3.63 5.67 -0.78
CA GLY A 100 -2.59 5.84 -1.79
C GLY A 100 -3.17 5.96 -3.20
N ALA A 101 -2.59 6.85 -3.99
CA ALA A 101 -2.83 6.94 -5.43
C ALA A 101 -1.49 6.77 -6.16
N TYR A 102 -1.46 5.88 -7.15
CA TYR A 102 -0.26 5.49 -7.88
C TYR A 102 -0.47 5.65 -9.38
N TYR A 103 0.55 6.14 -10.07
CA TYR A 103 0.65 6.13 -11.51
C TYR A 103 1.58 5.00 -11.95
N ASP A 104 1.09 4.06 -12.77
CA ASP A 104 1.81 2.86 -13.19
C ASP A 104 2.39 2.99 -14.62
N LEU A 105 3.71 3.05 -14.74
CA LEU A 105 4.41 2.96 -16.03
C LEU A 105 4.56 1.49 -16.44
N HIS A 106 3.65 1.04 -17.29
CA HIS A 106 3.57 -0.35 -17.75
C HIS A 106 4.62 -0.70 -18.80
N LEU A 107 5.31 -1.83 -18.59
CA LEU A 107 6.29 -2.41 -19.51
C LEU A 107 5.72 -3.69 -20.13
N PHE A 108 5.74 -3.76 -21.46
CA PHE A 108 5.14 -4.83 -22.24
C PHE A 108 6.19 -5.60 -23.02
N TYR A 109 5.96 -6.90 -23.21
CA TYR A 109 6.73 -7.70 -24.14
C TYR A 109 6.10 -7.62 -25.54
N VAL A 110 6.85 -7.11 -26.51
CA VAL A 110 6.43 -7.03 -27.92
C VAL A 110 7.50 -7.70 -28.77
N ARG A 111 7.10 -8.64 -29.63
CA ARG A 111 8.01 -9.29 -30.57
C ARG A 111 8.46 -8.28 -31.63
N ALA A 112 9.70 -8.36 -32.09
CA ALA A 112 10.23 -7.44 -33.11
C ALA A 112 9.38 -7.43 -34.39
N SER A 113 8.84 -8.58 -34.81
CA SER A 113 7.95 -8.72 -35.97
C SER A 113 6.59 -8.01 -35.82
N GLU A 114 6.22 -7.64 -34.60
CA GLU A 114 4.96 -7.00 -34.26
C GLU A 114 5.12 -5.48 -34.07
N LEU A 115 6.35 -4.98 -34.00
CA LEU A 115 6.64 -3.58 -33.67
C LEU A 115 6.09 -2.60 -34.72
N ASP A 116 6.18 -2.98 -36.00
CA ASP A 116 5.77 -2.13 -37.13
C ASP A 116 4.25 -2.18 -37.39
N THR A 117 3.52 -3.11 -36.78
CA THR A 117 2.09 -3.34 -37.06
C THR A 117 1.17 -3.13 -35.85
N LEU A 118 1.70 -3.18 -34.61
CA LEU A 118 0.91 -2.89 -33.42
C LEU A 118 0.96 -1.40 -33.06
N SER A 119 -0.21 -0.77 -33.04
CA SER A 119 -0.37 0.54 -32.43
C SER A 119 -0.26 0.45 -30.90
N THR A 120 0.21 1.54 -30.27
CA THR A 120 0.26 1.69 -28.81
C THR A 120 -1.09 1.35 -28.16
N LYS A 121 -2.20 1.81 -28.77
CA LYS A 121 -3.55 1.50 -28.30
C LYS A 121 -3.81 -0.01 -28.26
N LYS A 122 -3.41 -0.75 -29.30
CA LYS A 122 -3.63 -2.19 -29.38
C LYS A 122 -2.76 -2.93 -28.35
N VAL A 123 -1.53 -2.48 -28.10
CA VAL A 123 -0.68 -3.06 -27.05
C VAL A 123 -1.36 -2.93 -25.69
N TYR A 124 -1.83 -1.74 -25.34
CA TYR A 124 -2.40 -1.45 -24.03
C TYR A 124 -3.76 -2.13 -23.79
N THR A 125 -4.53 -2.46 -24.84
CA THR A 125 -5.84 -3.12 -24.70
C THR A 125 -5.79 -4.63 -24.85
N THR A 126 -4.78 -5.19 -25.53
CA THR A 126 -4.71 -6.63 -25.85
C THR A 126 -3.58 -7.37 -25.14
N LYS A 127 -2.53 -6.66 -24.69
CA LYS A 127 -1.41 -7.26 -23.98
C LYS A 127 -1.44 -6.90 -22.52
N ARG A 128 -0.93 -7.82 -21.70
CA ARG A 128 -0.71 -7.60 -20.29
C ARG A 128 0.71 -7.11 -20.05
N PRO A 129 0.94 -6.09 -19.21
CA PRO A 129 2.29 -5.73 -18.83
C PRO A 129 2.93 -6.87 -18.04
N PHE A 130 4.23 -7.11 -18.24
CA PHE A 130 4.98 -8.09 -17.45
C PHE A 130 5.56 -7.44 -16.19
N MET A 131 5.87 -6.14 -16.27
CA MET A 131 6.38 -5.34 -15.17
C MET A 131 5.80 -3.93 -15.25
N SER A 132 5.69 -3.25 -14.12
CA SER A 132 5.38 -1.82 -14.06
C SER A 132 6.31 -1.12 -13.09
N ILE A 133 6.66 0.13 -13.39
CA ILE A 133 7.31 1.04 -12.44
C ILE A 133 6.26 2.02 -11.98
N TYR A 134 6.04 2.17 -10.69
CA TYR A 134 5.03 3.09 -10.19
C TYR A 134 5.61 4.20 -9.33
N ILE A 135 4.94 5.34 -9.37
CA ILE A 135 5.11 6.45 -8.43
C ILE A 135 3.78 6.70 -7.75
N GLY A 136 3.79 7.07 -6.47
CA GLY A 136 2.56 7.28 -5.72
C GLY A 136 2.68 8.32 -4.62
N MET A 137 1.51 8.87 -4.29
CA MET A 137 1.32 9.76 -3.15
C MET A 137 0.38 9.09 -2.15
N HIS A 138 0.59 9.37 -0.88
CA HIS A 138 -0.17 8.79 0.21
C HIS A 138 -0.61 9.85 1.21
N LEU A 139 -1.82 9.68 1.73
CA LEU A 139 -2.38 10.47 2.83
C LEU A 139 -2.99 9.52 3.83
N GLY A 140 -2.68 9.68 5.11
CA GLY A 140 -3.17 8.76 6.13
C GLY A 140 -3.01 9.27 7.54
N ALA A 141 -3.10 8.35 8.49
CA ALA A 141 -2.91 8.65 9.89
C ALA A 141 -2.28 7.47 10.64
N LYS A 142 -1.41 7.80 11.61
CA LYS A 142 -0.98 6.91 12.70
C LYS A 142 -2.11 6.91 13.73
N ILE A 143 -2.74 5.76 14.00
CA ILE A 143 -3.98 5.65 14.80
C ILE A 143 -3.80 4.91 16.14
N GLY A 144 -2.63 4.32 16.38
CA GLY A 144 -2.35 3.61 17.62
C GLY A 144 -0.86 3.60 17.93
N TYR A 145 -0.54 3.92 19.18
CA TYR A 145 0.78 3.73 19.78
C TYR A 145 0.57 3.14 21.17
N ASN A 146 1.03 1.91 21.38
CA ASN A 146 1.14 1.32 22.71
C ASN A 146 2.63 1.20 23.02
N VAL A 147 3.07 1.82 24.11
CA VAL A 147 4.38 1.59 24.72
C VAL A 147 4.13 1.39 26.20
N THR A 148 4.40 0.18 26.66
CA THR A 148 4.13 -0.24 28.04
C THR A 148 5.26 0.14 29.00
N ASP A 149 6.45 0.50 28.51
CA ASP A 149 7.61 0.82 29.34
C ASP A 149 8.30 2.15 29.00
N LYS A 150 8.55 2.95 30.05
CA LYS A 150 9.55 4.02 30.03
C LYS A 150 10.90 3.38 30.33
N GLY A 151 11.80 3.36 29.34
CA GLY A 151 13.18 3.00 29.57
C GLY A 151 14.03 3.47 28.42
N ASP A 152 14.91 4.44 28.68
CA ASP A 152 16.06 4.69 27.81
C ASP A 152 17.03 3.50 27.98
N ILE A 153 16.76 2.42 27.24
CA ILE A 153 17.65 1.26 27.20
C ILE A 153 18.62 1.47 26.02
N GLY A 154 19.65 2.29 26.23
CA GLY A 154 20.72 2.50 25.25
C GLY A 154 20.29 3.26 23.99
N LEU A 155 20.38 2.61 22.82
CA LEU A 155 20.11 3.18 21.49
C LEU A 155 18.62 3.28 21.13
N ILE A 156 17.71 3.06 22.08
CA ILE A 156 16.26 3.02 21.83
C ILE A 156 15.61 4.16 22.60
N GLN A 157 14.88 5.02 21.89
CA GLN A 157 14.09 6.07 22.52
C GLN A 157 12.61 5.68 22.50
N THR A 158 12.08 5.26 23.64
CA THR A 158 10.66 4.98 23.86
C THR A 158 10.05 6.07 24.73
N ASN A 159 9.41 7.05 24.11
CA ASN A 159 8.58 8.01 24.85
C ASN A 159 7.27 7.33 25.24
N SER A 160 7.01 7.16 26.55
CA SER A 160 5.67 6.78 27.02
C SER A 160 4.67 7.87 26.67
N GLY A 161 3.60 7.52 25.97
CA GLY A 161 2.56 8.48 25.64
C GLY A 161 1.33 7.79 25.09
N VAL A 162 0.16 8.36 25.39
CA VAL A 162 -1.12 7.92 24.84
C VAL A 162 -1.21 8.34 23.37
N SER A 163 -1.67 7.41 22.53
CA SER A 163 -1.95 7.58 21.09
C SER A 163 -2.57 8.94 20.77
N ARG A 164 -1.80 9.84 20.16
CA ARG A 164 -2.36 10.98 19.41
C ARG A 164 -2.40 10.59 17.94
N THR A 165 -3.61 10.56 17.39
CA THR A 165 -3.79 10.39 15.95
C THR A 165 -3.02 11.47 15.22
N THR A 166 -2.12 11.05 14.35
CA THR A 166 -1.17 11.94 13.68
C THR A 166 -1.30 11.74 12.18
N ILE A 167 -1.54 12.83 11.44
CA ILE A 167 -1.66 12.79 9.97
C ILE A 167 -0.31 12.42 9.35
N LEU A 168 -0.31 11.57 8.34
CA LEU A 168 0.86 11.15 7.61
C LEU A 168 0.69 11.51 6.14
N PHE A 169 1.73 12.10 5.55
CA PHE A 169 1.86 12.29 4.11
C PHE A 169 2.99 11.39 3.61
N GLY A 170 2.85 10.81 2.44
CA GLY A 170 3.91 10.00 1.87
C GLY A 170 4.04 10.17 0.37
N ALA A 171 5.25 9.96 -0.12
CA ALA A 171 5.53 9.81 -1.54
C ALA A 171 6.42 8.58 -1.72
N GLY A 172 6.14 7.79 -2.74
CA GLY A 172 6.84 6.53 -2.96
C GLY A 172 6.96 6.16 -4.41
N LEU A 173 7.80 5.17 -4.66
CA LEU A 173 7.99 4.54 -5.94
C LEU A 173 8.20 3.04 -5.76
N GLY A 174 8.03 2.27 -6.82
CA GLY A 174 8.27 0.84 -6.74
C GLY A 174 8.15 0.11 -8.06
N PHE A 175 8.34 -1.19 -7.98
CA PHE A 175 8.27 -2.12 -9.09
C PHE A 175 7.15 -3.12 -8.84
N ALA A 176 6.41 -3.46 -9.87
CA ALA A 176 5.34 -4.46 -9.86
C ALA A 176 5.64 -5.52 -10.92
N TRP A 177 5.76 -6.79 -10.53
CA TRP A 177 5.93 -7.91 -11.45
C TRP A 177 4.62 -8.70 -11.58
N HIS A 178 4.07 -8.73 -12.79
CA HIS A 178 2.77 -9.33 -13.08
C HIS A 178 2.91 -10.82 -13.43
N ILE A 179 3.09 -11.65 -12.41
CA ILE A 179 3.42 -13.08 -12.57
C ILE A 179 2.26 -13.89 -13.20
N TYR A 180 1.03 -13.76 -12.68
CA TYR A 180 -0.18 -14.44 -13.19
C TYR A 180 -1.33 -13.45 -13.35
N SER A 181 -2.36 -13.75 -14.16
CA SER A 181 -3.49 -12.81 -14.43
C SER A 181 -4.11 -12.22 -13.17
N TRP A 182 -4.13 -13.01 -12.10
CA TRP A 182 -4.66 -12.72 -10.78
C TRP A 182 -3.59 -12.36 -9.74
N PHE A 183 -2.29 -12.50 -10.03
CA PHE A 183 -1.20 -12.29 -9.06
C PHE A 183 -0.17 -11.27 -9.52
N THR A 184 0.23 -10.38 -8.63
CA THR A 184 1.31 -9.39 -8.86
C THR A 184 2.14 -9.24 -7.59
N LEU A 185 3.45 -9.24 -7.74
CA LEU A 185 4.40 -8.98 -6.64
C LEU A 185 4.86 -7.52 -6.74
N ASP A 186 4.75 -6.74 -5.67
CA ASP A 186 5.24 -5.37 -5.63
C ASP A 186 6.36 -5.19 -4.61
N LEU A 187 7.41 -4.48 -5.01
CA LEU A 187 8.44 -3.95 -4.13
C LEU A 187 8.39 -2.43 -4.18
N GLY A 188 8.03 -1.82 -3.06
CA GLY A 188 7.88 -0.38 -2.92
C GLY A 188 8.87 0.24 -1.93
N TYR A 189 9.19 1.49 -2.17
CA TYR A 189 9.84 2.38 -1.22
C TYR A 189 8.99 3.64 -1.07
N ARG A 190 8.74 4.08 0.17
CA ARG A 190 8.08 5.37 0.41
C ARG A 190 8.75 6.14 1.54
N VAL A 191 8.80 7.45 1.38
CA VAL A 191 9.12 8.40 2.45
C VAL A 191 7.80 8.87 3.05
N VAL A 192 7.72 8.85 4.38
CA VAL A 192 6.54 9.27 5.16
C VAL A 192 6.92 10.44 6.05
N LEU A 193 6.12 11.49 6.01
CA LEU A 193 6.27 12.73 6.77
C LEU A 193 5.08 12.88 7.73
N GLY A 194 5.39 13.03 9.01
CA GLY A 194 4.45 13.43 10.04
C GLY A 194 4.57 14.92 10.41
N PRO A 195 3.65 15.45 11.24
CA PRO A 195 3.69 16.81 11.75
C PRO A 195 4.98 17.05 12.56
N GLY A 196 5.56 18.24 12.39
CA GLY A 196 6.87 18.55 12.97
C GLY A 196 8.05 17.91 12.22
N PHE A 197 7.88 17.58 10.94
CA PHE A 197 8.91 17.02 10.04
C PHE A 197 9.55 15.71 10.53
N LYS A 198 8.80 14.92 11.31
CA LYS A 198 9.22 13.56 11.65
C LYS A 198 9.17 12.72 10.38
N MET A 199 10.34 12.22 9.98
CA MET A 199 10.50 11.45 8.75
C MET A 199 10.66 9.97 9.07
N ALA A 200 10.01 9.15 8.26
CA ALA A 200 10.25 7.72 8.22
C ALA A 200 10.47 7.30 6.77
N ASN A 201 11.29 6.27 6.59
CA ASN A 201 11.42 5.60 5.31
C ASN A 201 10.77 4.23 5.45
N GLU A 202 10.18 3.72 4.38
CA GLU A 202 9.51 2.43 4.42
C GLU A 202 9.79 1.63 3.16
N VAL A 203 10.25 0.40 3.34
CA VAL A 203 10.34 -0.60 2.29
C VAL A 203 9.15 -1.54 2.45
N LEU A 204 8.43 -1.78 1.36
CA LEU A 204 7.19 -2.54 1.30
C LEU A 204 7.33 -3.70 0.33
N LEU A 205 6.98 -4.90 0.77
CA LEU A 205 6.75 -6.04 -0.10
C LEU A 205 5.24 -6.34 -0.09
N SER A 206 4.61 -6.40 -1.25
CA SER A 206 3.16 -6.56 -1.39
C SER A 206 2.82 -7.67 -2.35
N PHE A 207 1.79 -8.43 -2.01
CA PHE A 207 1.31 -9.58 -2.78
C PHE A 207 -0.10 -9.27 -3.29
N ARG A 208 -0.22 -8.66 -4.46
CA ARG A 208 -1.53 -8.26 -5.01
C ARG A 208 -2.25 -9.45 -5.66
N PHE A 209 -3.44 -9.73 -5.14
CA PHE A 209 -4.39 -10.68 -5.69
C PHE A 209 -5.57 -9.93 -6.30
N THR A 210 -5.60 -9.83 -7.62
CA THR A 210 -6.70 -9.19 -8.35
C THR A 210 -7.81 -10.20 -8.61
N LYS A 211 -9.06 -9.76 -8.42
CA LYS A 211 -10.22 -10.56 -8.83
C LYS A 211 -10.09 -10.88 -10.33
N PRO A 212 -10.18 -12.16 -10.73
CA PRO A 212 -10.18 -12.55 -12.14
C PRO A 212 -11.34 -11.95 -12.90
#